data_AF-A0A919Q9T7-F1
#
_entry.id   AF-A0A919Q9T7-F1
#
_cell.length_a   1.000
_cell.length_b   1.000
_cell.length_c   1.000
_cell.angle_alpha   90.00
_cell.angle_beta   90.00
_cell.angle_gamma   90.00
#
_symmetry.space_group_name_H-M   'P 1'
#
loop_
_entity.id
_entity.type
_entity.pdbx_description
1 polymer ?
#
loop_
_entity_poly.entity_id
_entity_poly.type
_entity_poly.pdbx_seq_one_letter_code
_entity_poly.pdbx_strand_id
1 'polypeptide(L)'
;MSAIQVIVTVNSCASAYRYLLGMIKRIVLGGAAVAAGAVLMVPATASAQAAPPATVAKKLFNAWLKNDKVAAAKVASPGAVKSIFAYSFKAPDQFAGCKGNYCRFKHTSVNVPGDLNGLGMVVTGGKVTRVYRSRFASPATVTKHFHRSYVLGDRRRALEVATQTAVNTRFQVKYDPNGVTHFYQGCSKETGGYACAYSYEGGAVVMHVRGSKARGYEVATVSFIAD
;
A
#
# COMPACT_ATOMS: atom_id res chain seq x y z
N MET A 1 47.69 -12.05 13.92
CA MET A 1 46.46 -12.25 13.14
C MET A 1 45.35 -12.62 14.12
N SER A 2 44.59 -11.64 14.60
CA SER A 2 43.54 -11.84 15.62
C SER A 2 42.18 -11.94 14.96
N ALA A 3 41.46 -13.02 15.24
CA ALA A 3 40.08 -13.23 14.82
C ALA A 3 39.12 -12.53 15.80
N ILE A 4 38.26 -11.66 15.25
CA ILE A 4 37.16 -11.01 15.98
C ILE A 4 35.92 -11.88 15.78
N GLN A 5 35.43 -12.52 16.84
CA GLN A 5 34.12 -13.16 16.85
C GLN A 5 33.01 -12.11 17.02
N VAL A 6 32.07 -12.08 16.08
CA VAL A 6 30.85 -11.26 16.18
C VAL A 6 29.72 -12.15 16.71
N ILE A 7 29.24 -11.82 17.91
CA ILE A 7 28.06 -12.44 18.52
C ILE A 7 26.81 -11.81 17.89
N VAL A 8 25.99 -12.61 17.22
CA VAL A 8 24.68 -12.21 16.69
C VAL A 8 23.60 -12.65 17.67
N THR A 9 22.99 -11.68 18.36
CA THR A 9 21.82 -11.92 19.22
C THR A 9 20.56 -11.97 18.37
N VAL A 10 19.96 -13.16 18.24
CA VAL A 10 18.64 -13.38 17.64
C VAL A 10 17.55 -13.17 18.69
N ASN A 11 16.72 -12.15 18.49
CA ASN A 11 15.52 -11.92 19.30
C ASN A 11 14.33 -12.62 18.64
N SER A 12 14.05 -13.84 19.10
CA SER A 12 12.89 -14.65 18.72
C SER A 12 11.68 -14.25 19.56
N CYS A 13 10.74 -13.50 18.97
CA CYS A 13 9.44 -13.25 19.58
C CYS A 13 8.53 -14.44 19.28
N ALA A 14 8.43 -15.35 20.25
CA ALA A 14 7.61 -16.56 20.17
C ALA A 14 6.12 -16.23 20.15
N SER A 15 5.44 -16.80 19.17
CA SER A 15 3.99 -16.84 19.05
C SER A 15 3.44 -17.91 20.00
N ALA A 16 2.64 -17.50 20.99
CA ALA A 16 1.98 -18.42 21.92
C ALA A 16 0.54 -17.95 22.17
N TYR A 17 -0.41 -18.47 21.41
CA TYR A 17 -1.83 -18.52 21.76
C TYR A 17 -2.32 -19.94 21.47
N ARG A 18 -2.23 -20.81 22.48
CA ARG A 18 -3.33 -21.24 23.37
C ARG A 18 -4.40 -22.08 22.68
N TYR A 19 -4.15 -23.39 22.69
CA TYR A 19 -5.18 -24.42 22.80
C TYR A 19 -5.87 -24.32 24.17
N LEU A 20 -7.20 -24.27 24.20
CA LEU A 20 -8.03 -24.65 25.35
C LEU A 20 -9.48 -24.81 24.89
N LEU A 21 -9.79 -26.02 24.44
CA LEU A 21 -11.13 -26.51 24.15
C LEU A 21 -11.33 -27.73 25.03
N GLY A 22 -12.22 -27.66 26.02
CA GLY A 22 -12.56 -28.82 26.82
C GLY A 22 -13.21 -28.52 28.17
N MET A 23 -14.51 -28.80 28.24
CA MET A 23 -15.32 -29.04 29.45
C MET A 23 -15.59 -27.86 30.39
N ILE A 24 -16.77 -27.25 30.23
CA ILE A 24 -17.48 -26.64 31.36
C ILE A 24 -18.89 -27.24 31.43
N LYS A 25 -19.15 -27.85 32.58
CA LYS A 25 -20.37 -28.55 33.00
C LYS A 25 -21.57 -27.59 33.06
N ARG A 26 -22.73 -28.12 32.67
CA ARG A 26 -24.05 -27.56 32.95
C ARG A 26 -24.32 -27.58 34.46
N ILE A 27 -24.68 -26.45 35.04
CA ILE A 27 -25.43 -26.36 36.30
C ILE A 27 -26.60 -25.42 36.07
N VAL A 28 -27.80 -25.94 36.30
CA VAL A 28 -29.10 -25.26 36.34
C VAL A 28 -29.43 -25.02 37.81
N LEU A 29 -29.75 -23.78 38.18
CA LEU A 29 -30.52 -23.31 39.35
C LEU A 29 -30.66 -21.79 39.12
N GLY A 30 -31.85 -21.22 38.91
CA GLY A 30 -32.98 -21.24 39.82
C GLY A 30 -32.94 -19.96 40.65
N GLY A 31 -33.59 -18.88 40.19
CA GLY A 31 -33.63 -17.61 40.89
C GLY A 31 -34.33 -16.52 40.09
N ALA A 32 -35.66 -16.42 40.25
CA ALA A 32 -36.42 -15.28 39.77
C ALA A 32 -36.29 -14.13 40.78
N ALA A 33 -35.63 -13.04 40.37
CA ALA A 33 -35.65 -11.77 41.09
C ALA A 33 -36.34 -10.73 40.20
N VAL A 34 -37.54 -10.32 40.59
CA VAL A 34 -38.28 -9.23 39.96
C VAL A 34 -37.67 -7.92 40.46
N ALA A 35 -36.75 -7.34 39.69
CA ALA A 35 -36.22 -6.01 39.93
C ALA A 35 -37.06 -4.98 39.14
N ALA A 36 -37.66 -4.04 39.87
CA ALA A 36 -38.36 -2.90 39.29
C ALA A 36 -37.37 -2.06 38.45
N GLY A 37 -37.55 -2.09 37.12
CA GLY A 37 -36.70 -1.39 36.17
C GLY A 37 -36.95 0.10 36.20
N ALA A 38 -36.05 0.85 36.85
CA ALA A 38 -35.89 2.27 36.57
C ALA A 38 -35.40 2.41 35.12
N VAL A 39 -36.24 2.96 34.25
CA VAL A 39 -35.91 3.29 32.86
C VAL A 39 -34.91 4.45 32.88
N LEU A 40 -33.62 4.13 33.02
CA LEU A 40 -32.55 5.07 32.73
C LEU A 40 -32.58 5.30 31.22
N MET A 41 -33.17 6.43 30.81
CA MET A 41 -33.03 6.94 29.45
C MET A 41 -31.55 7.25 29.22
N VAL A 42 -30.82 6.27 28.69
CA VAL A 42 -29.45 6.48 28.21
C VAL A 42 -29.58 7.44 27.03
N PRO A 43 -29.00 8.65 27.07
CA PRO A 43 -29.01 9.55 25.93
C PRO A 43 -28.35 8.82 24.77
N ALA A 44 -29.10 8.65 23.68
CA ALA A 44 -28.57 8.11 22.43
C ALA A 44 -27.39 9.00 22.02
N THR A 45 -26.17 8.50 22.21
CA THR A 45 -24.97 9.16 21.72
C THR A 45 -25.10 9.22 20.21
N ALA A 46 -25.44 10.41 19.70
CA ALA A 46 -25.45 10.69 18.29
C ALA A 46 -24.08 10.30 17.74
N SER A 47 -24.04 9.17 17.03
CA SER A 47 -22.83 8.67 16.40
C SER A 47 -22.39 9.73 15.40
N ALA A 48 -21.34 10.48 15.74
CA ALA A 48 -20.80 11.54 14.91
C ALA A 48 -20.52 10.96 13.52
N GLN A 49 -21.33 11.38 12.54
CA GLN A 49 -21.22 10.92 11.15
C GLN A 49 -19.78 11.15 10.70
N ALA A 50 -19.07 10.07 10.33
CA ALA A 50 -17.70 10.18 9.88
C ALA A 50 -17.61 11.15 8.70
N ALA A 51 -16.65 12.08 8.75
CA ALA A 51 -16.49 13.08 7.70
C ALA A 51 -16.31 12.40 6.32
N PRO A 52 -16.89 12.97 5.24
CA PRO A 52 -16.76 12.41 3.90
C PRO A 52 -15.28 12.21 3.52
N PRO A 53 -14.91 11.10 2.84
CA PRO A 53 -13.52 10.81 2.47
C PRO A 53 -12.82 11.96 1.74
N ALA A 54 -13.52 12.63 0.82
CA ALA A 54 -12.99 13.77 0.09
C ALA A 54 -12.55 14.91 1.01
N THR A 55 -13.30 15.19 2.07
CA THR A 55 -12.99 16.24 3.04
C THR A 55 -11.72 15.91 3.83
N VAL A 56 -11.56 14.68 4.29
CA VAL A 56 -10.37 14.22 5.02
C VAL A 56 -9.13 14.26 4.12
N ALA A 57 -9.25 13.75 2.90
CA ALA A 57 -8.16 13.74 1.92
C ALA A 57 -7.71 15.17 1.55
N LYS A 58 -8.65 16.08 1.28
CA LYS A 58 -8.35 17.50 1.02
C LYS A 58 -7.69 18.20 2.20
N LYS A 59 -8.11 17.90 3.44
CA LYS A 59 -7.46 18.42 4.65
C LYS A 59 -5.99 17.99 4.72
N LEU A 60 -5.68 16.71 4.50
CA LEU A 60 -4.30 16.23 4.48
C LEU A 60 -3.50 16.90 3.34
N PHE A 61 -4.09 16.98 2.15
CA PHE A 61 -3.45 17.59 0.99
C PHE A 61 -3.09 19.06 1.24
N ASN A 62 -4.03 19.84 1.77
CA ASN A 62 -3.81 21.25 2.12
C ASN A 62 -2.77 21.42 3.24
N ALA A 63 -2.75 20.53 4.24
CA ALA A 63 -1.73 20.55 5.28
C ALA A 63 -0.34 20.28 4.70
N TRP A 64 -0.22 19.33 3.76
CA TRP A 64 1.02 19.06 3.05
C TRP A 64 1.48 20.24 2.20
N LEU A 65 0.59 20.89 1.44
CA LEU A 65 0.91 22.11 0.67
C LEU A 65 1.46 23.23 1.55
N LYS A 66 0.96 23.35 2.79
CA LYS A 66 1.41 24.32 3.79
C LYS A 66 2.63 23.86 4.59
N ASN A 67 3.18 22.68 4.28
CA ASN A 67 4.23 22.02 5.05
C ASN A 67 3.88 21.82 6.55
N ASP A 68 2.59 21.74 6.90
CA ASP A 68 2.10 21.62 8.27
C ASP A 68 1.93 20.15 8.68
N LYS A 69 2.99 19.58 9.26
CA LYS A 69 3.00 18.19 9.73
C LYS A 69 2.06 17.95 10.92
N VAL A 70 1.79 18.97 11.74
CA VAL A 70 0.92 18.86 12.92
C VAL A 70 -0.53 18.76 12.49
N ALA A 71 -0.98 19.63 11.56
CA ALA A 71 -2.31 19.51 10.97
C ALA A 71 -2.47 18.20 10.19
N ALA A 72 -1.43 17.78 9.45
CA ALA A 72 -1.45 16.50 8.74
C ALA A 72 -1.65 15.30 9.70
N ALA A 73 -0.96 15.29 10.85
CA ALA A 73 -1.08 14.24 11.86
C ALA A 73 -2.49 14.14 12.50
N LYS A 74 -3.26 15.24 12.53
CA LYS A 74 -4.64 15.21 13.02
C LYS A 74 -5.57 14.40 12.11
N VAL A 75 -5.32 14.39 10.80
CA VAL A 75 -6.21 13.80 9.79
C VAL A 75 -5.64 12.54 9.11
N ALA A 76 -4.44 12.12 9.48
CA ALA A 76 -3.77 10.99 8.84
C ALA A 76 -2.97 10.13 9.84
N SER A 77 -2.72 8.88 9.47
CA SER A 77 -1.80 8.01 10.22
C SER A 77 -0.35 8.48 10.08
N PRO A 78 0.55 8.14 11.02
CA PRO A 78 1.97 8.49 10.91
C PRO A 78 2.61 7.99 9.60
N GLY A 79 2.24 6.79 9.14
CA GLY A 79 2.73 6.25 7.87
C GLY A 79 2.26 7.05 6.65
N ALA A 80 1.01 7.52 6.64
CA ALA A 80 0.47 8.37 5.60
C ALA A 80 1.15 9.76 5.57
N VAL A 81 1.36 10.39 6.74
CA VAL A 81 2.10 11.66 6.85
C VAL A 81 3.52 11.49 6.33
N LYS A 82 4.25 10.46 6.78
CA LYS A 82 5.61 10.18 6.29
C LYS A 82 5.63 9.98 4.77
N SER A 83 4.64 9.29 4.21
CA SER A 83 4.57 9.00 2.78
C SER A 83 4.32 10.27 1.95
N ILE A 84 3.35 11.11 2.32
CA ILE A 84 3.03 12.31 1.53
C ILE A 84 4.15 13.36 1.60
N PHE A 85 4.77 13.55 2.75
CA PHE A 85 5.85 14.54 2.92
C PHE A 85 7.18 14.12 2.28
N ALA A 86 7.33 12.85 1.92
CA ALA A 86 8.49 12.38 1.16
C ALA A 86 8.21 12.30 -0.35
N TYR A 87 7.12 12.92 -0.85
CA TYR A 87 6.82 13.00 -2.27
C TYR A 87 7.73 14.03 -2.94
N SER A 88 8.38 13.64 -4.04
CA SER A 88 9.47 14.43 -4.65
C SER A 88 9.04 15.23 -5.88
N PHE A 89 7.84 14.99 -6.40
CA PHE A 89 7.33 15.75 -7.54
C PHE A 89 6.62 17.02 -7.04
N LYS A 90 6.29 17.92 -7.99
CA LYS A 90 5.39 19.05 -7.70
C LYS A 90 4.08 18.54 -7.10
N ALA A 91 3.31 19.43 -6.49
CA ALA A 91 1.98 19.06 -6.04
C ALA A 91 1.06 18.75 -7.23
N PRO A 92 0.25 17.67 -7.14
CA PRO A 92 -0.87 17.48 -8.04
C PRO A 92 -1.75 18.73 -8.10
N ASP A 93 -2.22 19.08 -9.28
CA ASP A 93 -2.98 20.31 -9.57
C ASP A 93 -4.49 20.06 -9.67
N GLN A 94 -4.92 18.80 -9.79
CA GLN A 94 -6.33 18.47 -9.88
C GLN A 94 -6.76 17.39 -8.87
N PHE A 95 -7.83 17.67 -8.13
CA PHE A 95 -8.56 16.64 -7.39
C PHE A 95 -9.48 15.86 -8.34
N ALA A 96 -9.22 14.57 -8.53
CA ALA A 96 -9.94 13.71 -9.48
C ALA A 96 -11.13 12.97 -8.84
N GLY A 97 -11.54 13.36 -7.63
CA GLY A 97 -12.65 12.73 -6.90
C GLY A 97 -12.24 11.53 -6.05
N CYS A 98 -13.24 10.86 -5.48
CA CYS A 98 -13.08 9.64 -4.71
C CYS A 98 -13.98 8.52 -5.27
N LYS A 99 -13.45 7.30 -5.31
CA LYS A 99 -14.22 6.07 -5.55
C LYS A 99 -14.26 5.27 -4.25
N GLY A 100 -15.41 5.26 -3.59
CA GLY A 100 -15.54 4.74 -2.22
C GLY A 100 -14.64 5.53 -1.28
N ASN A 101 -13.73 4.83 -0.60
CA ASN A 101 -12.82 5.43 0.37
C ASN A 101 -11.45 5.83 -0.21
N TYR A 102 -11.28 5.71 -1.53
CA TYR A 102 -10.04 6.02 -2.23
C TYR A 102 -10.17 7.32 -3.03
N CYS A 103 -9.38 8.32 -2.70
CA CYS A 103 -9.40 9.66 -3.29
C CYS A 103 -8.14 9.91 -4.11
N ARG A 104 -8.26 10.53 -5.29
CA ARG A 104 -7.12 10.80 -6.17
C ARG A 104 -6.87 12.29 -6.36
N PHE A 105 -5.59 12.64 -6.38
CA PHE A 105 -5.08 13.93 -6.84
C PHE A 105 -4.12 13.63 -7.98
N LYS A 106 -4.35 14.20 -9.16
CA LYS A 106 -3.57 13.91 -10.36
C LYS A 106 -2.78 15.13 -10.83
N HIS A 107 -1.71 14.85 -11.58
CA HIS A 107 -0.99 15.85 -12.35
C HIS A 107 -1.65 16.05 -13.72
N THR A 108 -1.85 17.30 -14.09
CA THR A 108 -2.25 17.74 -15.42
C THR A 108 -1.14 18.54 -16.11
N SER A 109 -0.26 19.16 -15.34
CA SER A 109 0.83 20.01 -15.81
C SER A 109 2.18 19.30 -15.96
N VAL A 110 2.36 18.11 -15.40
CA VAL A 110 3.63 17.36 -15.47
C VAL A 110 3.40 15.87 -15.71
N ASN A 111 4.32 15.26 -16.44
CA ASN A 111 4.35 13.81 -16.64
C ASN A 111 5.20 13.16 -15.54
N VAL A 112 4.56 12.38 -14.67
CA VAL A 112 5.23 11.57 -13.64
C VAL A 112 5.17 10.09 -14.01
N PRO A 113 6.11 9.25 -13.53
CA PRO A 113 6.08 7.82 -13.77
C PRO A 113 4.87 7.13 -13.11
N GLY A 114 4.39 6.09 -13.77
CA GLY A 114 3.28 5.24 -13.37
C GLY A 114 1.91 5.88 -13.59
N ASP A 115 0.90 5.03 -13.79
CA ASP A 115 -0.47 5.48 -14.08
C ASP A 115 -1.25 5.94 -12.83
N LEU A 116 -0.61 5.94 -11.66
CA LEU A 116 -1.13 6.71 -10.53
C LEU A 116 -1.18 8.19 -10.87
N ASN A 117 -0.24 8.68 -11.69
CA ASN A 117 -0.17 10.05 -12.19
C ASN A 117 -0.41 11.11 -11.09
N GLY A 118 0.19 10.95 -9.90
CA GLY A 118 -0.04 11.83 -8.75
C GLY A 118 -0.06 11.13 -7.40
N LEU A 119 -1.10 11.41 -6.60
CA LEU A 119 -1.32 10.88 -5.26
C LEU A 119 -2.66 10.14 -5.15
N GLY A 120 -2.64 9.00 -4.49
CA GLY A 120 -3.84 8.26 -4.11
C GLY A 120 -3.94 8.15 -2.59
N MET A 121 -5.06 8.52 -2.00
CA MET A 121 -5.26 8.51 -0.54
C MET A 121 -6.38 7.54 -0.18
N VAL A 122 -6.12 6.64 0.77
CA VAL A 122 -7.14 5.76 1.35
C VAL A 122 -7.59 6.35 2.67
N VAL A 123 -8.89 6.59 2.80
CA VAL A 123 -9.52 7.09 4.02
C VAL A 123 -10.22 5.95 4.74
N THR A 124 -9.96 5.78 6.03
CA THR A 124 -10.64 4.79 6.87
C THR A 124 -10.84 5.39 8.25
N GLY A 125 -12.03 5.25 8.83
CA GLY A 125 -12.32 5.77 10.18
C GLY A 125 -12.06 7.28 10.33
N GLY A 126 -12.36 8.07 9.29
CA GLY A 126 -12.14 9.52 9.30
C GLY A 126 -10.68 9.98 9.20
N LYS A 127 -9.72 9.06 8.92
CA LYS A 127 -8.30 9.40 8.72
C LYS A 127 -7.76 8.85 7.42
N VAL A 128 -6.76 9.53 6.84
CA VAL A 128 -5.96 8.95 5.75
C VAL A 128 -5.03 7.89 6.33
N THR A 129 -5.26 6.63 5.99
CA THR A 129 -4.46 5.49 6.49
C THR A 129 -3.33 5.10 5.54
N ARG A 130 -3.46 5.43 4.25
CA ARG A 130 -2.44 5.14 3.24
C ARG A 130 -2.37 6.24 2.19
N VAL A 131 -1.15 6.56 1.77
CA VAL A 131 -0.88 7.45 0.64
C VAL A 131 -0.02 6.70 -0.36
N TYR A 132 -0.58 6.46 -1.53
CA TYR A 132 0.10 6.01 -2.73
C TYR A 132 0.65 7.23 -3.48
N ARG A 133 1.84 7.08 -4.07
CA ARG A 133 2.53 8.19 -4.73
C ARG A 133 3.36 7.73 -5.91
N SER A 134 3.36 8.50 -7.00
CA SER A 134 4.29 8.25 -8.11
C SER A 134 5.74 8.28 -7.58
N ARG A 135 6.58 7.40 -8.10
CA ARG A 135 7.94 7.22 -7.60
C ARG A 135 8.99 7.55 -8.65
N PHE A 136 10.00 8.27 -8.21
CA PHE A 136 11.24 8.45 -8.94
C PHE A 136 12.27 7.46 -8.41
N ALA A 137 12.66 6.47 -9.21
CA ALA A 137 13.60 5.45 -8.80
C ALA A 137 14.28 4.77 -10.00
N SER A 138 15.37 4.04 -9.78
CA SER A 138 16.09 3.30 -10.83
C SER A 138 15.26 2.16 -11.43
N PRO A 139 15.60 1.66 -12.64
CA PRO A 139 14.88 0.55 -13.27
C PRO A 139 14.72 -0.69 -12.38
N ALA A 140 15.80 -1.10 -11.72
CA ALA A 140 15.79 -2.22 -10.78
C ALA A 140 14.85 -1.98 -9.58
N THR A 141 14.82 -0.75 -9.06
CA THR A 141 13.99 -0.39 -7.90
C THR A 141 12.51 -0.37 -8.25
N VAL A 142 12.17 0.19 -9.42
CA VAL A 142 10.81 0.21 -9.99
C VAL A 142 10.29 -1.21 -10.19
N THR A 143 11.09 -2.07 -10.81
CA THR A 143 10.74 -3.47 -11.09
C THR A 143 10.52 -4.25 -9.79
N LYS A 144 11.42 -4.13 -8.81
CA LYS A 144 11.26 -4.76 -7.49
C LYS A 144 10.03 -4.26 -6.76
N HIS A 145 9.73 -2.96 -6.85
CA HIS A 145 8.53 -2.37 -6.26
C HIS A 145 7.26 -2.92 -6.92
N PHE A 146 7.24 -3.00 -8.24
CA PHE A 146 6.12 -3.53 -9.00
C PHE A 146 5.88 -5.01 -8.70
N HIS A 147 6.93 -5.84 -8.71
CA HIS A 147 6.85 -7.25 -8.34
C HIS A 147 6.36 -7.45 -6.90
N ARG A 148 6.87 -6.67 -5.93
CA ARG A 148 6.36 -6.72 -4.55
C ARG A 148 4.89 -6.35 -4.45
N SER A 149 4.43 -5.40 -5.27
CA SER A 149 3.00 -5.02 -5.31
C SER A 149 2.13 -6.14 -5.86
N TYR A 150 2.63 -6.88 -6.85
CA TYR A 150 2.00 -8.09 -7.37
C TYR A 150 1.88 -9.19 -6.31
N VAL A 151 2.97 -9.51 -5.60
CA VAL A 151 2.97 -10.48 -4.49
C VAL A 151 1.95 -10.12 -3.41
N LEU A 152 1.79 -8.82 -3.12
CA LEU A 152 0.82 -8.32 -2.14
C LEU A 152 -0.62 -8.21 -2.69
N GLY A 153 -0.86 -8.43 -3.98
CA GLY A 153 -2.14 -8.18 -4.62
C GLY A 153 -2.56 -6.69 -4.63
N ASP A 154 -1.65 -5.76 -4.36
CA ASP A 154 -1.96 -4.32 -4.25
C ASP A 154 -1.78 -3.63 -5.62
N ARG A 155 -2.85 -3.67 -6.42
CA ARG A 155 -2.89 -3.02 -7.74
C ARG A 155 -2.66 -1.51 -7.67
N ARG A 156 -3.10 -0.84 -6.61
CA ARG A 156 -2.93 0.63 -6.45
C ARG A 156 -1.48 0.99 -6.17
N ARG A 157 -0.80 0.16 -5.39
CA ARG A 157 0.64 0.27 -5.16
C ARG A 157 1.44 0.05 -6.44
N ALA A 158 1.03 -0.92 -7.26
CA ALA A 158 1.66 -1.18 -8.55
C ALA A 158 1.64 0.06 -9.46
N LEU A 159 0.54 0.83 -9.47
CA LEU A 159 0.40 2.06 -10.25
C LEU A 159 1.37 3.19 -9.83
N GLU A 160 2.05 3.09 -8.68
CA GLU A 160 3.10 4.05 -8.29
C GLU A 160 4.30 4.06 -9.26
N VAL A 161 4.50 2.96 -9.99
CA VAL A 161 5.70 2.68 -10.79
C VAL A 161 5.39 1.96 -12.11
N ALA A 162 4.14 1.74 -12.47
CA ALA A 162 3.76 0.96 -13.65
C ALA A 162 2.54 1.55 -14.35
N THR A 163 2.46 1.33 -15.66
CA THR A 163 1.28 1.67 -16.47
C THR A 163 0.12 0.73 -16.15
N GLN A 164 -1.09 1.16 -16.45
CA GLN A 164 -2.30 0.36 -16.29
C GLN A 164 -2.23 -0.92 -17.14
N THR A 165 -1.62 -0.84 -18.32
CA THR A 165 -1.35 -2.00 -19.19
C THR A 165 -0.48 -3.03 -18.48
N ALA A 166 0.67 -2.62 -17.92
CA ALA A 166 1.54 -3.51 -17.17
C ALA A 166 0.84 -4.10 -15.93
N VAL A 167 0.09 -3.29 -15.17
CA VAL A 167 -0.69 -3.77 -14.02
C VAL A 167 -1.75 -4.79 -14.46
N ASN A 168 -2.46 -4.52 -15.55
CA ASN A 168 -3.49 -5.43 -16.06
C ASN A 168 -2.87 -6.77 -16.43
N THR A 169 -1.80 -6.78 -17.23
CA THR A 169 -1.11 -8.00 -17.65
C THR A 169 -0.55 -8.78 -16.47
N ARG A 170 0.23 -8.14 -15.57
CA ARG A 170 0.88 -8.87 -14.47
C ARG A 170 -0.09 -9.44 -13.45
N PHE A 171 -1.23 -8.80 -13.25
CA PHE A 171 -2.23 -9.21 -12.27
C PHE A 171 -3.41 -9.97 -12.90
N GLN A 172 -3.25 -10.52 -14.12
CA GLN A 172 -4.24 -11.45 -14.69
C GLN A 172 -4.37 -12.71 -13.84
N VAL A 173 -3.23 -13.20 -13.33
CA VAL A 173 -3.17 -14.31 -12.38
C VAL A 173 -2.86 -13.75 -11.00
N LYS A 174 -3.47 -14.31 -9.95
CA LYS A 174 -3.16 -13.92 -8.56
C LYS A 174 -1.86 -14.62 -8.14
N TYR A 175 -0.99 -13.91 -7.42
CA TYR A 175 0.17 -14.53 -6.81
C TYR A 175 -0.25 -15.64 -5.83
N ASP A 176 0.30 -16.83 -6.03
CA ASP A 176 0.17 -17.96 -5.10
C ASP A 176 1.41 -18.00 -4.19
N PRO A 177 1.26 -17.81 -2.86
CA PRO A 177 2.38 -17.90 -1.93
C PRO A 177 2.99 -19.32 -1.83
N ASN A 178 2.26 -20.36 -2.23
CA ASN A 178 2.74 -21.74 -2.29
C ASN A 178 3.16 -22.17 -3.70
N GLY A 179 3.07 -21.25 -4.67
CA GLY A 179 3.44 -21.50 -6.06
C GLY A 179 4.94 -21.34 -6.32
N VAL A 180 5.28 -21.22 -7.60
CA VAL A 180 6.68 -21.11 -8.04
C VAL A 180 7.34 -19.83 -7.52
N THR A 181 8.55 -20.00 -6.99
CA THR A 181 9.35 -18.88 -6.50
C THR A 181 9.91 -18.10 -7.68
N HIS A 182 9.81 -16.77 -7.61
CA HIS A 182 10.36 -15.88 -8.62
C HIS A 182 11.73 -15.34 -8.19
N PHE A 183 12.75 -15.52 -9.03
CA PHE A 183 14.11 -15.07 -8.78
C PHE A 183 14.47 -13.87 -9.66
N TYR A 184 14.89 -12.77 -9.05
CA TYR A 184 15.24 -11.55 -9.79
C TYR A 184 16.57 -11.75 -10.55
N GLN A 185 16.53 -11.61 -11.87
CA GLN A 185 17.66 -11.84 -12.78
C GLN A 185 18.42 -10.56 -13.15
N GLY A 186 18.00 -9.41 -12.63
CA GLY A 186 18.62 -8.12 -12.95
C GLY A 186 17.91 -7.39 -14.09
N CYS A 187 18.60 -6.38 -14.62
CA CYS A 187 18.13 -5.59 -15.76
C CYS A 187 19.23 -5.50 -16.82
N SER A 188 18.85 -5.66 -18.08
CA SER A 188 19.69 -5.37 -19.25
C SER A 188 19.17 -4.12 -19.96
N LYS A 189 20.04 -3.41 -20.66
CA LYS A 189 19.66 -2.27 -21.50
C LYS A 189 18.97 -2.80 -22.76
N GLU A 190 17.88 -2.17 -23.17
CA GLU A 190 17.19 -2.46 -24.43
C GLU A 190 16.82 -1.16 -25.15
N THR A 191 16.34 -1.27 -26.40
CA THR A 191 15.90 -0.10 -27.17
C THR A 191 14.79 0.64 -26.44
N GLY A 192 15.03 1.91 -26.12
CA GLY A 192 14.08 2.77 -25.42
C GLY A 192 13.99 2.57 -23.89
N GLY A 193 14.82 1.72 -23.29
CA GLY A 193 14.82 1.55 -21.83
C GLY A 193 15.62 0.35 -21.30
N TYR A 194 14.99 -0.44 -20.44
CA TYR A 194 15.60 -1.60 -19.80
C TYR A 194 14.62 -2.78 -19.78
N ALA A 195 15.12 -3.99 -19.98
CA ALA A 195 14.40 -5.22 -19.72
C ALA A 195 14.86 -5.77 -18.36
N CYS A 196 13.95 -5.86 -17.39
CA CYS A 196 14.25 -6.44 -16.08
C CYS A 196 13.49 -7.75 -15.92
N ALA A 197 14.16 -8.82 -15.53
CA ALA A 197 13.57 -10.16 -15.54
C ALA A 197 13.45 -10.77 -14.14
N TYR A 198 12.41 -11.59 -13.97
CA TYR A 198 12.36 -12.62 -12.93
C TYR A 198 12.21 -13.98 -13.61
N SER A 199 13.06 -14.95 -13.26
CA SER A 199 12.86 -16.35 -13.65
C SER A 199 12.01 -17.08 -12.62
N TYR A 200 11.37 -18.16 -13.04
CA TYR A 200 10.66 -19.12 -12.20
C TYR A 200 10.68 -20.50 -12.90
N GLU A 201 10.27 -21.56 -12.20
CA GLU A 201 10.14 -22.88 -12.83
C GLU A 201 9.09 -22.82 -13.94
N GLY A 202 9.47 -23.19 -15.17
CA GLY A 202 8.58 -23.10 -16.34
C GLY A 202 8.64 -21.77 -17.11
N GLY A 203 9.62 -20.90 -16.82
CA GLY A 203 9.87 -19.71 -17.65
C GLY A 203 10.33 -18.45 -16.93
N ALA A 204 9.95 -17.30 -17.49
CA ALA A 204 10.33 -15.99 -16.97
C ALA A 204 9.24 -14.93 -17.19
N VAL A 205 9.30 -13.87 -16.39
CA VAL A 205 8.58 -12.62 -16.63
C VAL A 205 9.60 -11.53 -16.92
N VAL A 206 9.41 -10.84 -18.04
CA VAL A 206 10.22 -9.69 -18.44
C VAL A 206 9.37 -8.43 -18.27
N MET A 207 9.89 -7.48 -17.53
CA MET A 207 9.29 -6.17 -17.28
C MET A 207 10.05 -5.13 -18.08
N HIS A 208 9.39 -4.55 -19.08
CA HIS A 208 9.98 -3.53 -19.95
C HIS A 208 9.82 -2.17 -19.28
N VAL A 209 10.95 -1.63 -18.80
CA VAL A 209 11.01 -0.38 -18.08
C VAL A 209 11.33 0.75 -19.06
N ARG A 210 10.54 1.83 -19.02
CA ARG A 210 10.74 3.05 -19.81
C ARG A 210 10.98 4.25 -18.90
N GLY A 211 11.43 5.35 -19.48
CA GLY A 211 11.69 6.60 -18.76
C GLY A 211 13.16 7.00 -18.79
N SER A 212 13.55 7.88 -17.86
CA SER A 212 14.92 8.41 -17.81
C SER A 212 15.30 8.80 -16.39
N LYS A 213 16.59 9.05 -16.16
CA LYS A 213 17.06 9.60 -14.89
C LYS A 213 16.42 10.96 -14.58
N ALA A 214 15.98 11.76 -15.55
CA ALA A 214 15.38 13.07 -15.28
C ALA A 214 13.89 13.00 -14.91
N ARG A 215 13.15 12.05 -15.49
CA ARG A 215 11.69 11.93 -15.29
C ARG A 215 11.30 10.81 -14.33
N GLY A 216 12.23 9.91 -14.02
CA GLY A 216 11.97 8.65 -13.36
C GLY A 216 11.67 7.54 -14.37
N TYR A 217 11.52 6.33 -13.85
CA TYR A 217 11.29 5.13 -14.63
C TYR A 217 9.96 4.48 -14.24
N GLU A 218 9.35 3.75 -15.17
CA GLU A 218 8.13 2.99 -14.96
C GLU A 218 8.16 1.66 -15.72
N VAL A 219 7.45 0.66 -15.22
CA VAL A 219 7.15 -0.56 -15.97
C VAL A 219 6.06 -0.25 -16.98
N ALA A 220 6.43 -0.19 -18.27
CA ALA A 220 5.53 0.16 -19.36
C ALA A 220 4.72 -1.04 -19.83
N THR A 221 5.37 -2.21 -19.96
CA THR A 221 4.73 -3.46 -20.36
C THR A 221 5.37 -4.65 -19.63
N VAL A 222 4.66 -5.77 -19.66
CA VAL A 222 5.08 -7.04 -19.05
C VAL A 222 4.88 -8.13 -20.09
N SER A 223 5.91 -8.96 -20.26
CA SER A 223 5.92 -10.10 -21.18
C SER A 223 6.26 -11.36 -20.40
N PHE A 224 5.73 -12.50 -20.84
CA PHE A 224 6.05 -13.80 -20.26
C PHE A 224 6.78 -14.63 -21.32
N ILE A 225 7.80 -15.37 -20.89
CA ILE A 225 8.53 -16.33 -21.70
C ILE A 225 8.27 -17.69 -21.04
N ALA A 226 7.73 -18.64 -21.80
CA ALA A 226 7.68 -20.04 -21.40
C ALA A 226 8.92 -20.74 -21.97
N ASP A 227 9.46 -21.70 -21.20
CA ASP A 227 10.50 -22.63 -21.67
C ASP A 227 9.89 -23.80 -22.47
#